data_AF-L5M1P1-F1
#
_entry.id   AF-L5M1P1-F1
#
_cell.length_a   1.000
_cell.length_b   1.000
_cell.length_c   1.000
_cell.angle_alpha   90.00
_cell.angle_beta   90.00
_cell.angle_gamma   90.00
#
_symmetry.space_group_name_H-M   'P 1'
#
loop_
_entity.id
_entity.type
_entity.pdbx_description
1 polymer ?
#
loop_
_entity_poly.entity_id
_entity_poly.type
_entity_poly.pdbx_seq_one_letter_code
_entity_poly.pdbx_strand_id
1 'polypeptide(L)'
;MGAASLLLCLSVALPLLLGADECQVIRVLTEASSTKQPFAFNCTSPLLTSGKARVTWYRRLSKVPVSTDSQARIHQEQSWLVFLPVAWGDSGTYRCIVNDTDMCRQVHVNLTVFEKYECGMSRNSQMNFPDGHEQILHVGKNDSLTCHLNFPKSCVLDSVKWYKLVRQFTAGKGRAPLERGSYACEASLTHAGRQFTVSRRIAVNVTENVGYEGRIPKITYPINNTIEAQLGSTLTVNCTITDSRDNTNLRCWRVGSTWVDVYYQESKRVQEGNETHVAFKEHAVYTVGITFLEVKMEDYGHPFTCHAGVSAAYFMLKPPAPDGRAYLIGGLLAITGAAALVLCVSSRFRIDIVLWYRSAFHSAGTIADGKLYDAYVLYPKPPRDCRSSDVDTLVLRALPEVLERQCGYKLFIFGRDEFPGQESQHIKQSWRDDV
;
A
#
# COMPACT_ATOMS: atom_id res chain seq x y z
N MET A 1 37.18 -13.29 -37.84
CA MET A 1 36.79 -12.01 -37.21
C MET A 1 35.49 -12.23 -36.48
N GLY A 2 35.54 -12.47 -35.17
CA GLY A 2 34.38 -12.83 -34.37
C GLY A 2 34.76 -12.90 -32.91
N ALA A 3 34.78 -11.74 -32.25
CA ALA A 3 34.90 -11.61 -30.80
C ALA A 3 34.51 -10.17 -30.42
N ALA A 4 33.26 -9.94 -30.04
CA ALA A 4 32.86 -8.77 -29.24
C ALA A 4 31.38 -8.89 -28.86
N SER A 5 31.08 -9.55 -27.76
CA SER A 5 29.93 -9.22 -26.92
C SER A 5 29.95 -10.08 -25.66
N LEU A 6 30.66 -9.62 -24.64
CA LEU A 6 30.52 -10.09 -23.26
C LEU A 6 30.98 -8.96 -22.32
N LEU A 7 30.15 -8.69 -21.30
CA LEU A 7 30.44 -7.96 -20.07
C LEU A 7 30.38 -6.41 -20.10
N LEU A 8 29.16 -5.87 -19.97
CA LEU A 8 28.92 -4.64 -19.20
C LEU A 8 28.29 -5.05 -17.85
N CYS A 9 29.13 -5.27 -16.85
CA CYS A 9 28.72 -5.40 -15.45
C CYS A 9 29.11 -4.12 -14.69
N LEU A 10 28.08 -3.45 -14.17
CA LEU A 10 27.98 -2.86 -12.84
C LEU A 10 29.16 -2.01 -12.33
N SER A 11 28.95 -0.69 -12.28
CA SER A 11 29.45 0.14 -11.18
C SER A 11 28.61 1.42 -11.03
N VAL A 12 27.44 1.31 -10.39
CA VAL A 12 26.76 2.45 -9.80
C VAL A 12 27.24 2.55 -8.35
N ALA A 13 28.28 3.35 -8.12
CA ALA A 13 28.68 3.74 -6.78
C ALA A 13 27.80 4.92 -6.34
N LEU A 14 26.79 4.63 -5.51
CA LEU A 14 26.03 5.66 -4.81
C LEU A 14 26.77 5.96 -3.50
N PRO A 15 27.24 7.20 -3.25
CA PRO A 15 27.81 7.54 -1.95
C PRO A 15 26.69 7.63 -0.91
N LEU A 16 26.67 6.68 0.03
CA LEU A 16 25.96 6.80 1.30
C LEU A 16 26.60 7.93 2.11
N LEU A 17 26.07 9.14 1.97
CA LEU A 17 26.26 10.20 2.94
C LEU A 17 25.39 9.87 4.16
N LEU A 18 26.00 9.21 5.15
CA LEU A 18 25.51 9.17 6.53
C LEU A 18 25.62 10.59 7.09
N GLY A 19 24.57 11.38 6.90
CA GLY A 19 24.33 12.60 7.67
C GLY A 19 24.06 12.22 9.12
N ALA A 20 24.66 12.96 10.06
CA ALA A 20 24.51 12.78 11.49
C ALA A 20 23.03 12.78 11.92
N ASP A 21 22.64 11.84 12.78
CA ASP A 21 21.29 11.65 13.31
C ASP A 21 20.74 12.92 13.99
N GLU A 22 19.93 13.70 13.28
CA GLU A 22 18.99 14.63 13.91
C GLU A 22 17.70 13.88 14.29
N CYS A 23 17.32 13.93 15.57
CA CYS A 23 16.11 13.29 16.07
C CYS A 23 14.86 13.79 15.33
N GLN A 24 14.00 12.87 14.90
CA GLN A 24 12.82 13.20 14.08
C GLN A 24 11.80 14.01 14.87
N VAL A 25 11.42 15.20 14.36
CA VAL A 25 10.37 16.03 14.95
C VAL A 25 9.00 15.47 14.54
N ILE A 26 8.17 15.12 15.52
CA ILE A 26 6.88 14.45 15.26
C ILE A 26 5.70 15.41 15.44
N ARG A 27 5.79 16.34 16.39
CA ARG A 27 4.69 17.27 16.72
C ARG A 27 5.18 18.63 17.16
N VAL A 28 4.39 19.66 16.82
CA VAL A 28 4.49 21.02 17.35
C VAL A 28 3.14 21.38 17.95
N LEU A 29 3.11 21.64 19.25
CA LEU A 29 1.91 22.01 20.01
C LEU A 29 2.01 23.46 20.46
N THR A 30 0.87 24.12 20.60
CA THR A 30 0.78 25.50 21.10
C THR A 30 -0.11 25.49 22.32
N GLU A 31 0.44 25.93 23.45
CA GLU A 31 -0.24 25.99 24.74
C GLU A 31 -0.23 27.42 25.27
N ALA A 32 -1.30 27.82 25.94
CA ALA A 32 -1.43 29.13 26.54
C ALA A 32 -1.78 29.00 28.02
N SER A 33 -1.09 29.76 28.88
CA SER A 33 -1.35 29.78 30.32
C SER A 33 -1.32 31.21 30.83
N SER A 34 -2.17 31.51 31.81
CA SER A 34 -2.11 32.79 32.51
C SER A 34 -0.95 32.82 33.51
N THR A 35 -0.38 34.00 33.74
CA THR A 35 0.67 34.19 34.75
C THR A 35 0.18 33.79 36.14
N LYS A 36 1.09 33.30 36.99
CA LYS A 36 0.85 32.87 38.37
C LYS A 36 -0.03 31.61 38.53
N GLN A 37 -0.42 30.96 37.44
CA GLN A 37 -1.10 29.65 37.51
C GLN A 37 -0.12 28.48 37.46
N PRO A 38 -0.42 27.37 38.18
CA PRO A 38 0.21 26.08 37.95
C PRO A 38 -0.08 25.56 36.53
N PHE A 39 0.95 25.08 35.85
CA PHE A 39 0.82 24.48 34.51
C PHE A 39 1.67 23.23 34.43
N ALA A 40 1.14 22.18 33.80
CA ALA A 40 1.88 20.95 33.56
C ALA A 40 1.58 20.42 32.16
N PHE A 41 2.59 19.90 31.50
CA PHE A 41 2.47 19.34 30.16
C PHE A 41 3.10 17.95 30.10
N ASN A 42 2.38 16.97 29.56
CA ASN A 42 2.85 15.59 29.42
C ASN A 42 3.30 15.32 27.98
N CYS A 43 4.54 14.83 27.80
CA CYS A 43 5.10 14.49 26.51
C CYS A 43 4.60 13.15 25.90
N THR A 44 3.38 12.70 26.20
CA THR A 44 2.96 11.32 25.83
C THR A 44 1.57 11.27 25.19
N SER A 45 1.50 11.20 23.85
CA SER A 45 0.44 10.48 23.12
C SER A 45 0.71 10.39 21.59
N PRO A 46 0.69 9.21 20.93
CA PRO A 46 0.56 7.85 21.46
C PRO A 46 1.76 6.91 21.19
N LEU A 47 1.86 5.86 22.02
CA LEU A 47 2.72 4.67 22.00
C LEU A 47 4.19 4.85 22.41
N LEU A 48 4.45 4.90 23.72
CA LEU A 48 5.67 4.33 24.29
C LEU A 48 5.49 2.80 24.27
N THR A 49 6.02 2.13 23.25
CA THR A 49 5.90 0.66 23.07
C THR A 49 6.84 -0.16 23.95
N SER A 50 7.66 0.48 24.79
CA SER A 50 8.59 -0.23 25.66
C SER A 50 8.81 0.56 26.94
N GLY A 51 8.72 -0.08 28.11
CA GLY A 51 8.97 0.50 29.43
C GLY A 51 10.41 0.99 29.68
N LYS A 52 11.20 1.18 28.60
CA LYS A 52 12.60 1.65 28.62
C LYS A 52 12.81 3.04 28.01
N ALA A 53 11.78 3.67 27.42
CA ALA A 53 11.95 4.97 26.79
C ALA A 53 12.28 6.07 27.81
N ARG A 54 13.34 6.85 27.53
CA ARG A 54 13.80 7.97 28.37
C ARG A 54 13.31 9.29 27.79
N VAL A 55 12.68 10.09 28.63
CA VAL A 55 12.17 11.42 28.27
C VAL A 55 13.05 12.49 28.89
N THR A 56 13.45 13.50 28.11
CA THR A 56 14.22 14.65 28.62
C THR A 56 13.70 15.97 28.03
N TRP A 57 13.50 16.96 28.89
CA TRP A 57 13.02 18.28 28.51
C TRP A 57 14.14 19.30 28.38
N TYR A 58 14.03 20.15 27.35
CA TYR A 58 14.93 21.27 27.11
C TYR A 58 14.13 22.51 26.75
N ARG A 59 14.61 23.68 27.14
CA ARG A 59 14.21 24.95 26.52
C ARG A 59 14.91 25.04 25.16
N ARG A 60 14.23 25.45 24.08
CA ARG A 60 14.72 25.37 22.68
C ARG A 60 16.17 25.84 22.49
N LEU A 61 16.55 26.96 23.10
CA LEU A 61 17.88 27.56 22.98
C LEU A 61 18.90 27.05 24.03
N SER A 62 18.45 26.25 25.00
CA SER A 62 19.29 25.71 26.07
C SER A 62 19.81 24.32 25.70
N LYS A 63 21.11 24.12 25.92
CA LYS A 63 21.74 22.78 25.91
C LYS A 63 21.61 22.05 27.25
N VAL A 64 21.27 22.78 28.31
CA VAL A 64 21.08 22.23 29.66
C VAL A 64 19.63 21.72 29.78
N PRO A 65 19.43 20.47 30.24
CA PRO A 65 18.09 19.93 30.48
C PRO A 65 17.40 20.67 31.63
N VAL A 66 16.07 20.62 31.63
CA VAL A 66 15.28 21.14 32.76
C VAL A 66 15.61 20.33 34.03
N SER A 67 15.69 21.02 35.17
CA SER A 67 16.00 20.38 36.46
C SER A 67 14.99 19.28 36.80
N THR A 68 15.44 18.20 37.43
CA THR A 68 14.57 17.15 38.00
C THR A 68 14.30 17.34 39.48
N ASP A 69 14.74 18.46 40.06
CA ASP A 69 14.48 18.81 41.45
C ASP A 69 13.02 19.27 41.64
N SER A 70 12.24 18.48 42.37
CA SER A 70 10.84 18.79 42.71
C SER A 70 10.64 20.11 43.48
N GLN A 71 11.69 20.64 44.12
CA GLN A 71 11.63 21.93 44.81
C GLN A 71 11.78 23.12 43.85
N ALA A 72 12.32 22.89 42.65
CA ALA A 72 12.48 23.93 41.65
C ALA A 72 11.12 24.35 41.07
N ARG A 73 10.97 25.65 40.81
CA ARG A 73 9.73 26.22 40.24
C ARG A 73 9.38 25.63 38.87
N ILE A 74 10.38 25.35 38.05
CA ILE A 74 10.27 24.66 36.77
C ILE A 74 11.09 23.39 36.89
N HIS A 75 10.43 22.25 36.79
CA HIS A 75 11.11 20.96 36.86
C HIS A 75 10.45 19.93 35.95
N GLN A 76 11.22 18.88 35.67
CA GLN A 76 10.76 17.69 34.99
C GLN A 76 10.45 16.60 36.01
N GLU A 77 9.28 15.98 35.87
CA GLU A 77 8.89 14.78 36.60
C GLU A 77 8.45 13.70 35.62
N GLN A 78 9.22 12.62 35.49
CA GLN A 78 8.98 11.58 34.48
C GLN A 78 8.87 12.18 33.07
N SER A 79 7.70 12.08 32.42
CA SER A 79 7.40 12.67 31.10
C SER A 79 6.77 14.07 31.18
N TRP A 80 6.56 14.60 32.39
CA TRP A 80 5.91 15.88 32.63
C TRP A 80 6.91 17.01 32.73
N LEU A 81 6.57 18.14 32.12
CA LEU A 81 7.16 19.44 32.39
C LEU A 81 6.20 20.22 33.29
N VAL A 82 6.66 20.64 34.47
CA VAL A 82 5.83 21.21 35.52
C VAL A 82 6.30 22.62 35.87
N PHE A 83 5.35 23.54 36.00
CA PHE A 83 5.55 24.93 36.39
C PHE A 83 4.67 25.27 37.61
N LEU A 84 5.30 25.61 38.74
CA LEU A 84 4.61 25.89 40.01
C LEU A 84 5.07 27.23 40.63
N PRO A 85 4.60 28.40 40.16
CA PRO A 85 3.72 28.64 39.00
C PRO A 85 4.49 29.16 37.76
N VAL A 86 3.76 29.36 36.66
CA VAL A 86 4.26 29.99 35.42
C VAL A 86 4.48 31.50 35.59
N ALA A 87 5.59 32.00 35.07
CA ALA A 87 5.96 33.42 35.02
C ALA A 87 6.02 33.92 33.57
N TRP A 88 5.89 35.24 33.37
CA TRP A 88 5.86 35.88 32.04
C TRP A 88 7.09 35.54 31.18
N GLY A 89 8.28 35.53 31.79
CA GLY A 89 9.55 35.18 31.14
C GLY A 89 9.74 33.70 30.79
N ASP A 90 8.79 32.85 31.17
CA ASP A 90 8.80 31.43 30.81
C ASP A 90 8.22 31.18 29.40
N SER A 91 7.64 32.20 28.77
CA SER A 91 7.19 32.15 27.38
C SER A 91 8.33 31.71 26.46
N GLY A 92 7.98 30.87 25.49
CA GLY A 92 8.92 30.36 24.51
C GLY A 92 8.70 28.90 24.20
N THR A 93 9.61 28.33 23.43
CA THR A 93 9.49 26.94 22.98
C THR A 93 10.29 26.00 23.86
N TYR A 94 9.62 24.94 24.29
CA TYR A 94 10.19 23.79 24.97
C TYR A 94 10.21 22.62 23.99
N ARG A 95 11.21 21.76 24.12
CA ARG A 95 11.32 20.53 23.33
C ARG A 95 11.50 19.36 24.28
N CYS A 96 10.76 18.30 24.01
CA CYS A 96 10.87 17.03 24.68
C CYS A 96 11.53 16.05 23.72
N ILE A 97 12.57 15.37 24.19
CA ILE A 97 13.24 14.29 23.47
C ILE A 97 12.81 12.98 24.12
N VAL A 98 12.21 12.11 23.33
CA VAL A 98 11.85 10.74 23.71
C VAL A 98 12.83 9.82 23.02
N ASN A 99 13.72 9.21 23.79
CA ASN A 99 14.72 8.28 23.30
C ASN A 99 14.27 6.85 23.61
N ASP A 100 14.00 6.07 22.57
CA ASP A 100 13.72 4.63 22.65
C ASP A 100 14.92 3.83 22.10
N THR A 101 14.92 2.51 22.20
CA THR A 101 16.09 1.67 21.86
C THR A 101 16.63 1.89 20.45
N ASP A 102 15.75 2.23 19.50
CA ASP A 102 16.09 2.32 18.08
C ASP A 102 15.60 3.62 17.42
N MET A 103 14.96 4.53 18.18
CA MET A 103 14.35 5.73 17.64
C MET A 103 14.45 6.92 18.58
N CYS A 104 14.94 8.05 18.05
CA CYS A 104 14.88 9.34 18.73
C CYS A 104 13.77 10.22 18.15
N ARG A 105 12.83 10.63 19.02
CA ARG A 105 11.67 11.45 18.63
C ARG A 105 11.66 12.76 19.41
N GLN A 106 11.31 13.86 18.73
CA GLN A 106 11.22 15.17 19.34
C GLN A 106 9.82 15.79 19.22
N VAL A 107 9.31 16.33 20.32
CA VAL A 107 8.05 17.09 20.39
C VAL A 107 8.34 18.52 20.81
N HIS A 108 7.83 19.49 20.08
CA HIS A 108 7.94 20.91 20.41
C HIS A 108 6.64 21.41 21.04
N VAL A 109 6.77 22.24 22.07
CA VAL A 109 5.66 22.92 22.76
C VAL A 109 5.96 24.41 22.80
N ASN A 110 5.15 25.20 22.12
CA ASN A 110 5.19 26.66 22.15
C ASN A 110 4.29 27.14 23.29
N LEU A 111 4.89 27.55 24.40
CA LEU A 111 4.17 28.09 25.55
C LEU A 111 4.05 29.61 25.42
N THR A 112 2.82 30.12 25.40
CA THR A 112 2.53 31.55 25.46
C THR A 112 1.98 31.89 26.85
N VAL A 113 2.73 32.68 27.61
CA VAL A 113 2.28 33.15 28.92
C VAL A 113 1.73 34.56 28.78
N PHE A 114 0.49 34.75 29.20
CA PHE A 114 -0.17 36.06 29.16
C PHE A 114 -0.53 36.55 30.55
N GLU A 115 -0.43 37.86 30.76
CA GLU A 115 -0.92 38.47 31.99
C GLU A 115 -2.42 38.64 31.91
N LYS A 116 -3.11 38.26 32.98
CA LYS A 116 -4.54 38.43 33.09
C LYS A 116 -4.82 39.83 33.59
N TYR A 117 -5.21 40.73 32.69
CA TYR A 117 -5.82 41.99 33.08
C TYR A 117 -7.28 41.71 33.47
N GLU A 118 -7.66 42.01 34.72
CA GLU A 118 -9.07 42.11 35.09
C GLU A 118 -9.64 43.35 34.39
N CYS A 119 -10.09 43.20 33.14
CA CYS A 119 -10.73 44.30 32.44
C CYS A 119 -12.11 44.57 33.04
N GLY A 120 -12.21 45.72 33.71
CA GLY A 120 -13.45 46.47 33.77
C GLY A 120 -14.05 46.64 32.37
N MET A 121 -15.39 46.62 32.33
CA MET A 121 -16.23 46.62 31.14
C MET A 121 -15.73 47.53 30.01
N SER A 122 -15.39 46.93 28.86
CA SER A 122 -15.48 47.58 27.55
C SER A 122 -16.37 46.73 26.65
N ARG A 123 -17.31 47.38 25.97
CA ARG A 123 -18.58 46.80 25.55
C ARG A 123 -18.52 45.94 24.27
N ASN A 124 -17.41 45.91 23.54
CA ASN A 124 -17.43 45.43 22.15
C ASN A 124 -16.24 44.55 21.68
N SER A 125 -15.43 43.97 22.56
CA SER A 125 -14.48 42.92 22.13
C SER A 125 -15.01 41.53 22.47
N GLN A 126 -15.29 40.74 21.43
CA GLN A 126 -15.40 39.28 21.56
C GLN A 126 -14.00 38.76 21.92
N MET A 127 -13.75 38.65 23.21
CA MET A 127 -12.46 38.28 23.77
C MET A 127 -12.32 36.76 23.69
N ASN A 128 -11.71 36.26 22.61
CA ASN A 128 -11.26 34.88 22.54
C ASN A 128 -10.11 34.72 23.54
N PHE A 129 -10.41 34.22 24.73
CA PHE A 129 -9.39 33.89 25.72
C PHE A 129 -8.73 32.56 25.32
N PRO A 130 -7.42 32.53 25.04
CA PRO A 130 -6.74 31.31 24.58
C PRO A 130 -6.64 30.19 25.64
N ASP A 131 -7.00 30.47 26.90
CA ASP A 131 -7.08 29.50 28.02
C ASP A 131 -8.54 29.03 28.30
N GLY A 132 -9.51 29.50 27.51
CA GLY A 132 -10.90 29.04 27.62
C GLY A 132 -11.06 27.64 27.04
N HIS A 133 -11.38 26.65 27.89
CA HIS A 133 -11.86 25.36 27.38
C HIS A 133 -13.35 25.44 27.09
N GLU A 134 -13.76 25.08 25.87
CA GLU A 134 -15.18 24.99 25.53
C GLU A 134 -15.70 23.59 25.88
N GLN A 135 -16.84 23.52 26.57
CA GLN A 135 -17.57 22.28 26.81
C GLN A 135 -19.00 22.44 26.29
N ILE A 136 -19.45 21.42 25.56
CA ILE A 136 -20.79 21.36 25.00
C ILE A 136 -21.61 20.44 25.90
N LEU A 137 -22.75 20.94 26.40
CA LEU A 137 -23.70 20.15 27.19
C LEU A 137 -25.02 20.01 26.44
N HIS A 138 -25.59 18.81 26.51
CA HIS A 138 -26.83 18.48 25.83
C HIS A 138 -28.04 18.56 26.77
N VAL A 139 -29.08 19.31 26.39
CA VAL A 139 -30.29 19.51 27.22
C VAL A 139 -31.06 18.20 27.38
N GLY A 140 -31.22 17.69 28.60
CA GLY A 140 -32.07 16.52 28.90
C GLY A 140 -31.32 15.20 29.11
N LYS A 141 -29.99 15.18 28.95
CA LYS A 141 -29.13 14.15 29.57
C LYS A 141 -28.61 14.69 30.91
N ASN A 142 -28.38 13.81 31.88
CA ASN A 142 -27.69 14.13 33.13
C ASN A 142 -26.17 14.36 32.87
N ASP A 143 -25.83 15.27 31.96
CA ASP A 143 -24.44 15.61 31.68
C ASP A 143 -23.91 16.55 32.78
N SER A 144 -22.75 16.20 33.33
CA SER A 144 -22.07 16.98 34.37
C SER A 144 -20.86 17.72 33.81
N LEU A 145 -20.68 18.98 34.21
CA LEU A 145 -19.47 19.75 33.90
C LEU A 145 -18.22 19.09 34.50
N THR A 146 -17.18 18.91 33.69
CA THR A 146 -15.92 18.28 34.13
C THR A 146 -14.79 19.28 34.09
N CYS A 147 -14.07 19.48 35.20
CA CYS A 147 -12.91 20.36 35.21
C CYS A 147 -11.64 19.56 34.85
N HIS A 148 -11.12 19.77 33.64
CA HIS A 148 -9.89 19.10 33.19
C HIS A 148 -8.65 19.78 33.78
N LEU A 149 -8.14 19.22 34.88
CA LEU A 149 -6.90 19.62 35.55
C LEU A 149 -5.91 18.45 35.49
N ASN A 150 -5.08 18.44 34.45
CA ASN A 150 -4.13 17.35 34.21
C ASN A 150 -2.78 17.69 34.85
N PHE A 151 -2.43 16.98 35.92
CA PHE A 151 -1.18 17.12 36.64
C PHE A 151 -0.55 15.74 36.91
N PRO A 152 0.78 15.67 37.16
CA PRO A 152 1.41 14.43 37.60
C PRO A 152 0.83 13.95 38.94
N LYS A 153 0.97 12.64 39.22
CA LYS A 153 0.42 12.00 40.43
C LYS A 153 0.99 12.58 41.74
N SER A 154 2.16 13.22 41.68
CA SER A 154 2.77 13.93 42.81
C SER A 154 1.98 15.16 43.25
N CYS A 155 1.13 15.71 42.38
CA CYS A 155 0.27 16.83 42.66
C CYS A 155 -1.08 16.34 43.18
N VAL A 156 -1.39 16.65 44.43
CA VAL A 156 -2.68 16.31 45.05
C VAL A 156 -3.64 17.47 44.84
N LEU A 157 -4.79 17.21 44.22
CA LEU A 157 -5.87 18.18 44.07
C LEU A 157 -6.93 17.97 45.15
N ASP A 158 -7.26 19.04 45.86
CA ASP A 158 -8.39 19.08 46.77
C ASP A 158 -9.73 19.18 46.00
N SER A 159 -10.84 19.10 46.73
CA SER A 159 -12.19 19.20 46.14
C SER A 159 -12.34 20.45 45.26
N VAL A 160 -12.73 20.23 44.01
CA VAL A 160 -12.93 21.31 43.01
C VAL A 160 -14.13 22.17 43.40
N LYS A 161 -13.91 23.48 43.53
CA LYS A 161 -14.94 24.50 43.73
C LYS A 161 -15.40 25.03 42.37
N TRP A 162 -16.70 25.26 42.22
CA TRP A 162 -17.30 25.73 40.97
C TRP A 162 -17.95 27.10 41.14
N TYR A 163 -17.71 27.97 40.17
CA TYR A 163 -18.23 29.34 40.12
C TYR A 163 -18.93 29.57 38.77
N LYS A 164 -20.19 29.99 38.79
CA LYS A 164 -20.85 30.52 37.58
C LYS A 164 -20.39 31.98 37.42
N LEU A 165 -19.72 32.30 36.32
CA LEU A 165 -19.32 33.67 36.00
C LEU A 165 -20.54 34.39 35.41
N VAL A 166 -21.42 34.86 36.30
CA VAL A 166 -22.60 35.61 35.91
C VAL A 166 -22.17 37.02 35.48
N ARG A 167 -22.56 37.46 34.27
CA ARG A 167 -22.65 38.90 33.99
C ARG A 167 -23.66 39.46 34.98
N GLN A 168 -23.22 40.28 35.92
CA GLN A 168 -24.02 40.78 37.04
C GLN A 168 -25.38 41.30 36.56
N PHE A 169 -26.40 40.45 36.67
CA PHE A 169 -27.80 40.80 36.59
C PHE A 169 -28.41 40.33 37.91
N THR A 170 -29.09 41.26 38.56
CA THR A 170 -29.76 41.13 39.84
C THR A 170 -30.63 39.88 39.91
N ALA A 171 -30.50 39.19 41.05
CA ALA A 171 -31.17 37.93 41.36
C ALA A 171 -32.70 38.02 41.26
N GLY A 172 -33.28 37.17 40.42
CA GLY A 172 -34.68 36.74 40.52
C GLY A 172 -34.70 35.30 41.03
N LYS A 173 -35.42 35.05 42.13
CA LYS A 173 -35.65 33.71 42.69
C LYS A 173 -36.30 32.80 41.64
N GLY A 174 -35.59 31.74 41.26
CA GLY A 174 -36.08 30.66 40.42
C GLY A 174 -34.98 29.61 40.27
N ARG A 175 -35.32 28.34 40.47
CA ARG A 175 -34.42 27.20 40.32
C ARG A 175 -34.04 27.09 38.83
N ALA A 176 -32.89 27.63 38.44
CA ALA A 176 -32.48 27.72 37.04
C ALA A 176 -31.82 26.39 36.57
N PRO A 177 -32.25 25.82 35.43
CA PRO A 177 -31.49 24.80 34.70
C PRO A 177 -30.07 25.33 34.37
N LEU A 178 -29.11 24.44 34.09
CA LEU A 178 -27.77 24.86 33.66
C LEU A 178 -27.89 25.69 32.37
N GLU A 179 -27.79 27.01 32.51
CA GLU A 179 -27.89 27.96 31.40
C GLU A 179 -26.55 28.10 30.68
N ARG A 180 -26.61 28.43 29.38
CA ARG A 180 -25.48 28.90 28.59
C ARG A 180 -24.74 30.01 29.35
N GLY A 181 -23.43 29.86 29.52
CA GLY A 181 -22.65 30.80 30.33
C GLY A 181 -21.20 30.40 30.49
N SER A 182 -20.39 31.31 31.04
CA SER A 182 -19.03 31.02 31.44
C SER A 182 -19.02 30.49 32.87
N TYR A 183 -18.31 29.39 33.09
CA TYR A 183 -18.09 28.77 34.38
C TYR A 183 -16.60 28.80 34.69
N ALA A 184 -16.24 28.85 35.95
CA ALA A 184 -14.86 28.68 36.40
C ALA A 184 -14.82 27.55 37.43
N CYS A 185 -13.84 26.68 37.31
CA CYS A 185 -13.50 25.73 38.35
C CYS A 185 -12.19 26.14 39.00
N GLU A 186 -12.13 26.02 40.32
CA GLU A 186 -10.95 26.30 41.13
C GLU A 186 -10.63 25.08 41.99
N ALA A 187 -9.36 24.70 42.06
CA ALA A 187 -8.89 23.65 42.95
C ALA A 187 -7.63 24.11 43.68
N SER A 188 -7.44 23.62 44.90
CA SER A 188 -6.18 23.75 45.61
C SER A 188 -5.28 22.58 45.21
N LEU A 189 -4.07 22.90 44.76
CA LEU A 189 -3.05 21.97 44.29
C LEU A 189 -1.92 21.95 45.31
N THR A 190 -1.68 20.79 45.92
CA THR A 190 -0.58 20.60 46.86
C THR A 190 0.53 19.78 46.21
N HIS A 191 1.75 20.32 46.19
CA HIS A 191 2.94 19.64 45.67
C HIS A 191 4.15 19.97 46.53
N ALA A 192 4.88 18.94 46.96
CA ALA A 192 6.10 19.06 47.77
C ALA A 192 5.95 19.98 49.02
N GLY A 193 4.78 19.94 49.67
CA GLY A 193 4.46 20.74 50.86
C GLY A 193 4.03 22.19 50.58
N ARG A 194 3.97 22.61 49.31
CA ARG A 194 3.50 23.92 48.88
C ARG A 194 2.10 23.83 48.30
N GLN A 195 1.25 24.79 48.63
CA GLN A 195 -0.12 24.86 48.14
C GLN A 195 -0.26 25.98 47.10
N PHE A 196 -0.92 25.68 46.00
CA PHE A 196 -1.18 26.60 44.90
C PHE A 196 -2.66 26.56 44.54
N THR A 197 -3.19 27.65 44.00
CA THR A 197 -4.56 27.68 43.48
C THR A 197 -4.53 27.57 41.97
N VAL A 198 -5.21 26.56 41.43
CA VAL A 198 -5.41 26.40 39.98
C VAL A 198 -6.84 26.75 39.64
N SER A 199 -7.04 27.59 38.62
CA SER A 199 -8.36 28.03 38.18
C SER A 199 -8.48 27.95 36.67
N ARG A 200 -9.50 27.26 36.15
CA ARG A 200 -9.76 27.15 34.71
C ARG A 200 -11.12 27.75 34.37
N ARG A 201 -11.19 28.50 33.28
CA ARG A 201 -12.46 28.99 32.71
C ARG A 201 -12.98 28.03 31.66
N ILE A 202 -14.26 27.71 31.76
CA ILE A 202 -14.99 26.83 30.87
C ILE A 202 -16.15 27.62 30.25
N ALA A 203 -16.18 27.72 28.93
CA ALA A 203 -17.35 28.25 28.23
C ALA A 203 -18.32 27.09 27.96
N VAL A 204 -19.55 27.22 28.45
CA VAL A 204 -20.57 26.17 28.29
C VAL A 204 -21.55 26.59 27.23
N ASN A 205 -21.56 25.83 26.13
CA ASN A 205 -22.59 25.93 25.11
C ASN A 205 -23.62 24.84 25.36
N VAL A 206 -24.85 25.26 25.61
CA VAL A 206 -25.99 24.36 25.81
C VAL A 206 -26.65 24.16 24.45
N THR A 207 -26.64 22.94 23.95
CA THR A 207 -27.37 22.55 22.73
C THR A 207 -28.67 21.88 23.15
N GLU A 208 -29.80 22.40 22.69
CA GLU A 208 -31.08 21.73 22.85
C GLU A 208 -31.01 20.36 22.18
N ASN A 209 -31.32 19.29 22.92
CA ASN A 209 -31.59 18.00 22.30
C ASN A 209 -32.90 18.12 21.54
N VAL A 210 -32.82 18.61 20.31
CA VAL A 210 -33.87 18.32 19.35
C VAL A 210 -33.77 16.82 19.08
N GLY A 211 -34.80 16.07 19.50
CA GLY A 211 -34.87 14.61 19.47
C GLY A 211 -34.08 13.97 18.33
N TYR A 212 -32.95 13.35 18.70
CA TYR A 212 -32.00 12.69 17.81
C TYR A 212 -32.47 11.29 17.42
N GLU A 213 -33.64 11.17 16.79
CA GLU A 213 -33.95 9.96 16.00
C GLU A 213 -34.12 10.28 14.50
N GLY A 214 -34.22 11.55 14.11
CA GLY A 214 -34.38 11.96 12.70
C GLY A 214 -33.27 12.86 12.11
N ARG A 215 -32.18 13.15 12.84
CA ARG A 215 -31.18 14.19 12.46
C ARG A 215 -29.73 13.69 12.29
N ILE A 216 -29.48 12.39 12.38
CA ILE A 216 -28.12 11.86 12.13
C ILE A 216 -27.88 11.87 10.61
N PRO A 217 -26.84 12.57 10.12
CA PRO A 217 -26.52 12.59 8.70
C PRO A 217 -26.22 11.17 8.23
N LYS A 218 -26.88 10.72 7.17
CA LYS A 218 -26.63 9.40 6.59
C LYS A 218 -25.61 9.55 5.47
N ILE A 219 -24.43 8.96 5.64
CA ILE A 219 -23.45 8.87 4.55
C ILE A 219 -23.90 7.73 3.62
N THR A 220 -24.29 8.08 2.40
CA THR A 220 -24.73 7.14 1.38
C THR A 220 -23.56 6.59 0.58
N TYR A 221 -22.47 7.37 0.49
CA TYR A 221 -21.22 6.96 -0.12
C TYR A 221 -20.06 7.81 0.45
N PRO A 222 -18.88 7.24 0.77
CA PRO A 222 -18.49 5.84 0.61
C PRO A 222 -19.18 4.90 1.62
N ILE A 223 -19.14 3.59 1.36
CA ILE A 223 -19.75 2.54 2.21
C ILE A 223 -18.70 1.56 2.75
N ASN A 224 -17.58 2.10 3.26
CA ASN A 224 -16.45 1.31 3.76
C ASN A 224 -15.90 0.35 2.70
N ASN A 225 -15.88 0.80 1.45
CA ASN A 225 -15.52 0.01 0.27
C ASN A 225 -14.09 0.30 -0.21
N THR A 226 -13.62 -0.51 -1.16
CA THR A 226 -12.34 -0.31 -1.85
C THR A 226 -12.56 0.21 -3.26
N ILE A 227 -11.71 1.12 -3.73
CA ILE A 227 -11.74 1.71 -5.07
C ILE A 227 -10.45 1.36 -5.81
N GLU A 228 -10.56 0.94 -7.06
CA GLU A 228 -9.40 0.69 -7.93
C GLU A 228 -8.90 1.99 -8.53
N ALA A 229 -7.61 2.26 -8.37
CA ALA A 229 -6.96 3.46 -8.91
C ALA A 229 -5.60 3.10 -9.50
N GLN A 230 -5.23 3.74 -10.62
CA GLN A 230 -3.93 3.55 -11.24
C GLN A 230 -2.88 4.46 -10.59
N LEU A 231 -1.66 3.96 -10.42
CA LEU A 231 -0.56 4.77 -9.92
C LEU A 231 -0.30 5.93 -10.89
N GLY A 232 -0.14 7.15 -10.37
CA GLY A 232 0.05 8.36 -11.15
C GLY A 232 -1.22 8.98 -11.73
N SER A 233 -2.38 8.34 -11.61
CA SER A 233 -3.63 8.88 -12.15
C SER A 233 -4.24 9.96 -11.26
N THR A 234 -5.04 10.84 -11.87
CA THR A 234 -5.89 11.79 -11.15
C THR A 234 -7.22 11.09 -10.81
N LEU A 235 -7.65 11.18 -9.55
CA LEU A 235 -8.86 10.52 -9.05
C LEU A 235 -9.65 11.47 -8.16
N THR A 236 -10.96 11.59 -8.39
CA THR A 236 -11.87 12.30 -7.47
C THR A 236 -12.88 11.33 -6.91
N VAL A 237 -13.01 11.28 -5.60
CA VAL A 237 -14.01 10.46 -4.88
C VAL A 237 -14.95 11.39 -4.14
N ASN A 238 -16.25 11.25 -4.38
CA ASN A 238 -17.25 12.07 -3.71
C ASN A 238 -17.69 11.41 -2.40
N CYS A 239 -18.00 12.21 -1.38
CA CYS A 239 -18.77 11.78 -0.23
C CYS A 239 -20.17 12.33 -0.35
N THR A 240 -21.17 11.45 -0.43
CA THR A 240 -22.59 11.82 -0.57
C THR A 240 -23.30 11.58 0.76
N ILE A 241 -23.89 12.64 1.28
CA ILE A 241 -24.46 12.68 2.64
C ILE A 241 -25.90 13.18 2.54
N THR A 242 -26.85 12.40 3.06
CA THR A 242 -28.23 12.84 3.23
C THR A 242 -28.40 13.38 4.64
N ASP A 243 -28.74 14.66 4.76
CA ASP A 243 -28.87 15.35 6.04
C ASP A 243 -30.06 16.30 6.04
N SER A 244 -30.53 16.73 7.21
CA SER A 244 -31.56 17.76 7.32
C SER A 244 -31.03 19.12 6.86
N ARG A 245 -31.88 19.92 6.22
CA ARG A 245 -31.52 21.22 5.62
C ARG A 245 -30.90 22.20 6.63
N ASP A 246 -31.35 22.15 7.88
CA ASP A 246 -30.94 23.06 8.95
C ASP A 246 -29.68 22.58 9.70
N ASN A 247 -29.10 21.45 9.28
CA ASN A 247 -27.95 20.87 9.98
C ASN A 247 -26.64 21.54 9.55
N THR A 248 -26.00 22.18 10.52
CA THR A 248 -24.71 22.88 10.40
C THR A 248 -23.51 21.99 10.73
N ASN A 249 -23.71 20.68 10.88
CA ASN A 249 -22.64 19.72 11.10
C ASN A 249 -21.57 19.85 10.02
N LEU A 250 -20.31 19.94 10.46
CA LEU A 250 -19.15 20.02 9.59
C LEU A 250 -19.01 18.72 8.80
N ARG A 251 -18.89 18.83 7.48
CA ARG A 251 -18.71 17.74 6.53
C ARG A 251 -17.32 17.86 5.92
N CYS A 252 -16.54 16.79 6.00
CA CYS A 252 -15.11 16.87 5.72
C CYS A 252 -14.46 15.50 5.50
N TRP A 253 -13.26 15.53 4.95
CA TRP A 253 -12.38 14.40 4.75
C TRP A 253 -11.22 14.40 5.74
N ARG A 254 -10.92 13.21 6.24
CA ARG A 254 -9.82 12.95 7.16
C ARG A 254 -8.98 11.76 6.73
N VAL A 255 -7.69 11.84 7.04
CA VAL A 255 -6.75 10.72 7.02
C VAL A 255 -6.37 10.43 8.47
N GLY A 256 -6.84 9.30 8.99
CA GLY A 256 -6.75 8.99 10.42
C GLY A 256 -7.48 10.04 11.27
N SER A 257 -6.76 10.77 12.11
CA SER A 257 -7.30 11.82 12.99
C SER A 257 -7.17 13.25 12.43
N THR A 258 -6.57 13.41 11.25
CA THR A 258 -6.17 14.72 10.71
C THR A 258 -6.97 15.06 9.45
N TRP A 259 -7.28 16.35 9.27
CA TRP A 259 -7.94 16.87 8.07
C TRP A 259 -7.05 16.68 6.84
N VAL A 260 -7.64 16.34 5.69
CA VAL A 260 -6.90 16.13 4.43
C VAL A 260 -6.05 17.34 4.07
N ASP A 261 -6.61 18.55 4.16
CA ASP A 261 -5.88 19.78 3.79
C ASP A 261 -4.69 20.09 4.70
N VAL A 262 -4.71 19.60 5.95
CA VAL A 262 -3.59 19.72 6.89
C VAL A 262 -2.57 18.61 6.64
N TYR A 263 -3.02 17.38 6.41
CA TYR A 263 -2.14 16.23 6.16
C TYR A 263 -1.33 16.40 4.87
N TYR A 264 -1.95 16.95 3.82
CA TYR A 264 -1.31 17.18 2.52
C TYR A 264 -0.93 18.65 2.29
N GLN A 265 -0.81 19.46 3.35
CA GLN A 265 -0.53 20.90 3.24
C GLN A 265 0.74 21.23 2.44
N GLU A 266 1.80 20.43 2.60
CA GLU A 266 3.09 20.63 1.92
C GLU A 266 3.05 20.20 0.45
N SER A 267 2.46 19.04 0.17
CA SER A 267 2.43 18.49 -1.20
C SER A 267 1.31 19.09 -2.06
N LYS A 268 0.22 19.54 -1.43
CA LYS A 268 -1.06 19.94 -2.07
C LYS A 268 -1.58 18.93 -3.09
N ARG A 269 -1.14 17.68 -3.00
CA ARG A 269 -1.42 16.62 -3.97
C ARG A 269 -2.85 16.10 -3.84
N VAL A 270 -3.33 16.01 -2.60
CA VAL A 270 -4.70 15.60 -2.28
C VAL A 270 -5.40 16.78 -1.66
N GLN A 271 -6.59 17.11 -2.16
CA GLN A 271 -7.32 18.31 -1.79
C GLN A 271 -8.79 17.97 -1.53
N GLU A 272 -9.35 18.58 -0.50
CA GLU A 272 -10.80 18.62 -0.32
C GLU A 272 -11.41 19.65 -1.31
N GLY A 273 -12.46 19.22 -2.01
CA GLY A 273 -13.24 20.06 -2.89
C GLY A 273 -14.35 20.80 -2.16
N ASN A 274 -14.90 21.83 -2.78
CA ASN A 274 -16.00 22.60 -2.19
C ASN A 274 -17.24 21.74 -1.98
N GLU A 275 -17.92 21.98 -0.86
CA GLU A 275 -19.22 21.40 -0.59
C GLU A 275 -20.26 21.92 -1.58
N THR A 276 -21.01 20.98 -2.17
CA THR A 276 -22.19 21.27 -2.97
C THR A 276 -23.39 20.58 -2.36
N HIS A 277 -24.60 21.14 -2.54
CA HIS A 277 -25.79 20.51 -2.00
C HIS A 277 -27.00 20.66 -2.91
N VAL A 278 -27.86 19.64 -2.89
CA VAL A 278 -29.16 19.64 -3.54
C VAL A 278 -30.23 19.58 -2.46
N ALA A 279 -31.06 20.62 -2.39
CA ALA A 279 -32.04 20.76 -1.32
C ALA A 279 -33.42 20.21 -1.73
N PHE A 280 -33.98 19.30 -0.93
CA PHE A 280 -35.33 18.76 -1.03
C PHE A 280 -36.22 19.31 0.08
N LYS A 281 -37.53 19.03 0.06
CA LYS A 281 -38.49 19.64 1.01
C LYS A 281 -38.12 19.43 2.48
N GLU A 282 -37.63 18.24 2.84
CA GLU A 282 -37.35 17.87 4.24
C GLU A 282 -35.86 17.59 4.52
N HIS A 283 -35.06 17.31 3.48
CA HIS A 283 -33.64 16.96 3.59
C HIS A 283 -32.84 17.60 2.46
N ALA A 284 -31.53 17.63 2.60
CA ALA A 284 -30.59 18.02 1.56
C ALA A 284 -29.56 16.91 1.37
N VAL A 285 -29.12 16.74 0.13
CA VAL A 285 -28.01 15.84 -0.21
C VAL A 285 -26.77 16.68 -0.43
N TYR A 286 -25.83 16.57 0.49
CA TYR A 286 -24.53 17.23 0.44
C TYR A 286 -23.51 16.33 -0.25
N THR A 287 -22.65 16.93 -1.05
CA THR A 287 -21.56 16.26 -1.75
C THR A 287 -20.25 17.01 -1.52
N VAL A 288 -19.27 16.31 -0.97
CA VAL A 288 -17.91 16.82 -0.73
C VAL A 288 -16.91 15.90 -1.42
N GLY A 289 -16.20 16.40 -2.43
CA GLY A 289 -15.20 15.62 -3.17
C GLY A 289 -13.84 15.63 -2.48
N ILE A 290 -13.11 14.52 -2.53
CA ILE A 290 -11.66 14.48 -2.31
C ILE A 290 -10.98 14.21 -3.64
N THR A 291 -10.03 15.05 -4.03
CA THR A 291 -9.33 14.96 -5.32
C THR A 291 -7.86 14.67 -5.11
N PHE A 292 -7.40 13.57 -5.68
CA PHE A 292 -6.00 13.17 -5.82
C PHE A 292 -5.52 13.67 -7.18
N LEU A 293 -4.59 14.61 -7.20
CA LEU A 293 -3.95 15.06 -8.44
C LEU A 293 -3.11 13.93 -9.06
N GLU A 294 -2.42 13.18 -8.21
CA GLU A 294 -1.59 12.04 -8.56
C GLU A 294 -1.71 10.98 -7.45
N VAL A 295 -2.15 9.76 -7.77
CA VAL A 295 -2.21 8.64 -6.81
C VAL A 295 -0.82 8.02 -6.63
N LYS A 296 -0.36 7.90 -5.37
CA LYS A 296 0.95 7.34 -5.02
C LYS A 296 0.83 5.99 -4.33
N MET A 297 1.94 5.26 -4.26
CA MET A 297 1.98 3.96 -3.56
C MET A 297 1.57 4.07 -2.08
N GLU A 298 1.92 5.19 -1.44
CA GLU A 298 1.57 5.53 -0.06
C GLU A 298 0.06 5.72 0.17
N ASP A 299 -0.76 5.85 -0.89
CA ASP A 299 -2.20 6.03 -0.73
C ASP A 299 -2.96 4.68 -0.73
N TYR A 300 -2.33 3.59 -1.22
CA TYR A 300 -2.96 2.27 -1.24
C TYR A 300 -3.03 1.65 0.15
N GLY A 301 -4.15 1.00 0.46
CA GLY A 301 -4.36 0.36 1.78
C GLY A 301 -4.54 1.33 2.94
N HIS A 302 -4.56 2.65 2.68
CA HIS A 302 -4.83 3.67 3.68
C HIS A 302 -6.30 4.13 3.61
N PRO A 303 -6.99 4.27 4.76
CA PRO A 303 -8.39 4.68 4.79
C PRO A 303 -8.54 6.20 4.72
N PHE A 304 -9.26 6.67 3.70
CA PHE A 304 -9.73 8.05 3.59
C PHE A 304 -11.16 8.12 4.11
N THR A 305 -11.38 8.88 5.18
CA THR A 305 -12.63 8.87 5.95
C THR A 305 -13.40 10.17 5.75
N CYS A 306 -14.62 10.08 5.24
CA CYS A 306 -15.57 11.17 5.24
C CYS A 306 -16.31 11.22 6.58
N HIS A 307 -16.34 12.39 7.20
CA HIS A 307 -17.06 12.68 8.43
C HIS A 307 -18.19 13.66 8.18
N ALA A 308 -19.36 13.39 8.76
CA ALA A 308 -20.52 14.25 8.77
C ALA A 308 -21.16 14.24 10.16
N GLY A 309 -20.80 15.20 11.02
CA GLY A 309 -21.21 15.19 12.42
C GLY A 309 -20.73 13.94 13.16
N VAL A 310 -21.67 13.09 13.58
CA VAL A 310 -21.38 11.81 14.28
C VAL A 310 -21.21 10.61 13.34
N SER A 311 -21.52 10.78 12.05
CA SER A 311 -21.40 9.72 11.05
C SER A 311 -20.02 9.75 10.39
N ALA A 312 -19.46 8.57 10.15
CA ALA A 312 -18.19 8.40 9.46
C ALA A 312 -18.25 7.21 8.52
N ALA A 313 -17.68 7.36 7.32
CA ALA A 313 -17.50 6.26 6.37
C ALA A 313 -16.20 6.46 5.61
N TYR A 314 -15.52 5.37 5.25
CA TYR A 314 -14.22 5.44 4.60
C TYR A 314 -14.22 4.71 3.26
N PHE A 315 -13.17 4.96 2.48
CA PHE A 315 -12.77 4.08 1.39
C PHE A 315 -11.27 3.84 1.44
N MET A 316 -10.82 2.77 0.81
CA MET A 316 -9.39 2.47 0.62
C MET A 316 -9.08 2.32 -0.86
N LEU A 317 -7.94 2.84 -1.29
CA LEU A 317 -7.46 2.60 -2.64
C LEU A 317 -6.80 1.22 -2.72
N LYS A 318 -7.04 0.51 -3.81
CA LYS A 318 -6.30 -0.70 -4.17
C LYS A 318 -5.77 -0.59 -5.60
N PRO A 319 -4.64 -1.26 -5.90
CA PRO A 319 -4.15 -1.33 -7.27
C PRO A 319 -5.19 -1.95 -8.21
N PRO A 320 -5.21 -1.58 -9.49
CA PRO A 320 -6.07 -2.23 -10.48
C PRO A 320 -5.65 -3.68 -10.62
N ALA A 321 -6.61 -4.56 -10.93
CA ALA A 321 -6.29 -5.94 -11.27
C ALA A 321 -5.28 -5.97 -12.45
N PRO A 322 -4.24 -6.81 -12.40
CA PRO A 322 -3.26 -6.91 -13.48
C PRO A 322 -3.96 -7.28 -14.78
N ASP A 323 -3.71 -6.51 -15.84
CA ASP A 323 -4.32 -6.73 -17.15
C ASP A 323 -3.77 -8.02 -17.77
N GLY A 324 -4.58 -9.09 -17.70
CA GLY A 324 -4.26 -10.40 -18.28
C GLY A 324 -4.09 -10.36 -19.80
N ARG A 325 -4.55 -9.31 -20.49
CA ARG A 325 -4.40 -9.17 -21.95
C ARG A 325 -2.94 -9.03 -22.36
N ALA A 326 -2.11 -8.35 -21.58
CA ALA A 326 -0.68 -8.22 -21.86
C ALA A 326 0.03 -9.58 -21.81
N TYR A 327 -0.32 -10.42 -20.83
CA TYR A 327 0.20 -11.79 -20.71
C TYR A 327 -0.30 -12.70 -21.83
N LEU A 328 -1.56 -12.56 -22.26
CA LEU A 328 -2.10 -13.31 -23.41
C LEU A 328 -1.42 -12.91 -24.73
N ILE A 329 -1.22 -11.61 -24.97
CA ILE A 329 -0.50 -11.10 -26.15
C ILE A 329 0.96 -11.57 -26.13
N GLY A 330 1.64 -11.45 -24.99
CA GLY A 330 3.00 -11.94 -24.81
C GLY A 330 3.12 -13.45 -25.02
N GLY A 331 2.18 -14.22 -24.48
CA GLY A 331 2.11 -15.68 -24.65
C GLY A 331 1.90 -16.09 -26.11
N LEU A 332 0.96 -15.44 -26.81
CA LEU A 332 0.73 -15.69 -28.24
C LEU A 332 1.97 -15.36 -29.08
N LEU A 333 2.61 -14.21 -28.84
CA LEU A 333 3.84 -13.82 -29.55
C LEU A 333 4.99 -14.81 -29.30
N ALA A 334 5.14 -15.29 -28.06
CA ALA A 334 6.14 -16.30 -27.72
C ALA A 334 5.87 -17.64 -28.44
N ILE A 335 4.63 -18.10 -28.48
CA ILE A 335 4.23 -19.33 -29.19
C ILE A 335 4.47 -19.18 -30.69
N THR A 336 4.06 -18.06 -31.29
CA THR A 336 4.30 -17.80 -32.72
C THR A 336 5.80 -17.71 -33.04
N GLY A 337 6.59 -17.06 -32.18
CA GLY A 337 8.04 -16.99 -32.32
C GLY A 337 8.71 -18.37 -32.20
N ALA A 338 8.29 -19.20 -31.25
CA ALA A 338 8.78 -20.57 -31.09
C ALA A 338 8.41 -21.44 -32.30
N ALA A 339 7.18 -21.37 -32.79
CA ALA A 339 6.76 -22.10 -33.99
C ALA A 339 7.55 -21.67 -35.23
N ALA A 340 7.77 -20.36 -35.41
CA ALA A 340 8.60 -19.84 -36.49
C ALA A 340 10.06 -20.31 -36.40
N LEU A 341 10.64 -20.34 -35.19
CA LEU A 341 11.97 -20.86 -34.95
C LEU A 341 12.07 -22.35 -35.31
N VAL A 342 11.10 -23.16 -34.88
CA VAL A 342 11.03 -24.59 -35.22
C VAL A 342 10.91 -24.79 -36.74
N LEU A 343 10.06 -24.02 -37.43
CA LEU A 343 9.94 -24.05 -38.89
C LEU A 343 11.26 -23.63 -39.56
N CYS A 344 11.95 -22.61 -39.05
CA CYS A 344 13.23 -22.16 -39.58
C CYS A 344 14.33 -23.21 -39.42
N VAL A 345 14.44 -23.81 -38.23
CA VAL A 345 15.38 -24.93 -37.98
C VAL A 345 15.03 -26.12 -38.87
N SER A 346 13.75 -26.51 -38.95
CA SER A 346 13.30 -27.65 -39.75
C SER A 346 13.54 -27.49 -41.25
N SER A 347 13.47 -26.27 -41.77
CA SER A 347 13.76 -25.98 -43.18
C SER A 347 15.25 -25.94 -43.49
N ARG A 348 16.09 -25.44 -42.56
CA ARG A 348 17.56 -25.45 -42.70
C ARG A 348 18.15 -26.85 -42.55
N PHE A 349 17.64 -27.63 -41.61
CA PHE A 349 18.11 -28.99 -41.32
C PHE A 349 17.20 -30.06 -41.93
N ARG A 350 16.45 -29.73 -42.99
CA ARG A 350 15.47 -30.64 -43.60
C ARG A 350 16.09 -32.00 -43.96
N ILE A 351 17.31 -31.98 -44.49
CA ILE A 351 18.02 -33.22 -44.87
C ILE A 351 18.47 -33.98 -43.63
N ASP A 352 19.11 -33.31 -42.67
CA ASP A 352 19.61 -33.94 -41.44
C ASP A 352 18.47 -34.53 -40.58
N ILE A 353 17.32 -33.84 -40.52
CA ILE A 353 16.12 -34.31 -39.80
C ILE A 353 15.52 -35.54 -40.51
N VAL A 354 15.45 -35.55 -41.85
CA VAL A 354 14.95 -36.72 -42.60
C VAL A 354 15.90 -37.92 -42.45
N LEU A 355 17.21 -37.68 -42.48
CA LEU A 355 18.22 -38.72 -42.26
C LEU A 355 18.16 -39.27 -40.85
N TRP A 356 18.02 -38.41 -39.83
CA TRP A 356 17.87 -38.81 -38.43
C TRP A 356 16.54 -39.55 -38.19
N TYR A 357 15.43 -39.08 -38.76
CA TYR A 357 14.14 -39.75 -38.66
C TYR A 357 14.17 -41.14 -39.30
N ARG A 358 14.81 -41.28 -40.47
CA ARG A 358 15.03 -42.59 -41.10
C ARG A 358 15.90 -43.49 -40.25
N SER A 359 17.00 -43.01 -39.67
CA SER A 359 17.85 -43.87 -38.82
C SER A 359 17.20 -44.25 -37.49
N ALA A 360 16.39 -43.36 -36.89
CA ALA A 360 15.76 -43.58 -35.59
C ALA A 360 14.47 -44.42 -35.66
N PHE A 361 13.65 -44.23 -36.70
CA PHE A 361 12.31 -44.85 -36.79
C PHE A 361 12.14 -45.82 -37.95
N HIS A 362 12.97 -45.74 -39.00
CA HIS A 362 13.14 -46.87 -39.92
C HIS A 362 14.30 -47.72 -39.40
N SER A 363 13.97 -48.71 -38.55
CA SER A 363 14.77 -49.93 -38.61
C SER A 363 14.76 -50.36 -40.08
N ALA A 364 15.89 -50.79 -40.63
CA ALA A 364 15.95 -51.54 -41.88
C ALA A 364 15.27 -52.91 -41.66
N GLY A 365 13.97 -52.88 -41.33
CA GLY A 365 13.11 -54.02 -41.37
C GLY A 365 12.96 -54.30 -42.85
N THR A 366 13.56 -55.41 -43.28
CA THR A 366 13.25 -56.06 -44.54
C THR A 366 11.74 -56.27 -44.56
N ILE A 367 11.01 -55.30 -45.13
CA ILE A 367 9.65 -55.52 -45.59
C ILE A 367 9.82 -56.64 -46.61
N ALA A 368 9.40 -57.85 -46.25
CA ALA A 368 9.37 -58.95 -47.19
C ALA A 368 8.41 -58.53 -48.30
N ASP A 369 8.95 -57.99 -49.39
CA ASP A 369 8.25 -57.33 -50.50
C ASP A 369 7.43 -58.31 -51.35
N GLY A 370 7.10 -59.49 -50.81
CA GLY A 370 6.52 -60.63 -51.55
C GLY A 370 7.41 -61.17 -52.67
N LYS A 371 8.55 -60.53 -52.95
CA LYS A 371 9.51 -60.90 -54.00
C LYS A 371 10.34 -62.09 -53.54
N LEU A 372 10.41 -63.11 -54.40
CA LEU A 372 11.17 -64.33 -54.15
C LEU A 372 12.70 -64.09 -54.24
N TYR A 373 13.11 -63.10 -55.03
CA TYR A 373 14.50 -62.74 -55.32
C TYR A 373 14.69 -61.21 -55.34
N ASP A 374 15.84 -60.75 -54.86
CA ASP A 374 16.27 -59.35 -54.81
C ASP A 374 16.91 -58.88 -56.13
N ALA A 375 17.48 -59.80 -56.92
CA ALA A 375 18.04 -59.51 -58.24
C ALA A 375 18.02 -60.74 -59.17
N TYR A 376 17.91 -60.47 -60.49
CA TYR A 376 17.91 -61.49 -61.55
C TYR A 376 19.20 -61.38 -62.36
N VAL A 377 19.90 -62.50 -62.53
CA VAL A 377 21.16 -62.57 -63.28
C VAL A 377 20.94 -63.37 -64.56
N LEU A 378 20.96 -62.66 -65.69
CA LEU A 378 20.91 -63.21 -67.04
C LEU A 378 22.30 -63.13 -67.64
N TYR A 379 22.85 -64.26 -68.08
CA TYR A 379 24.14 -64.31 -68.74
C TYR A 379 24.05 -65.17 -70.02
N PRO A 380 24.75 -64.78 -71.09
CA PRO A 380 24.70 -65.50 -72.35
C PRO A 380 25.34 -66.88 -72.20
N LYS A 381 24.57 -67.95 -72.44
CA LYS A 381 25.12 -69.30 -72.59
C LYS A 381 25.81 -69.38 -73.95
N PRO A 382 27.13 -69.61 -74.03
CA PRO A 382 27.80 -69.76 -75.31
C PRO A 382 27.27 -71.01 -76.05
N PRO A 383 27.28 -71.02 -77.40
CA PRO A 383 26.90 -72.18 -78.21
C PRO A 383 27.67 -73.43 -77.77
N ARG A 384 27.04 -74.61 -77.91
CA ARG A 384 27.47 -75.89 -77.31
C ARG A 384 28.93 -76.32 -77.60
N ASP A 385 29.63 -75.65 -78.51
CA ASP A 385 31.00 -75.97 -78.91
C ASP A 385 32.10 -75.06 -78.33
N CYS A 386 31.76 -74.07 -77.49
CA CYS A 386 32.75 -73.27 -76.74
C CYS A 386 32.31 -73.04 -75.28
N ARG A 387 32.52 -74.02 -74.38
CA ARG A 387 32.32 -73.82 -72.93
C ARG A 387 33.46 -72.97 -72.37
N SER A 388 33.22 -71.67 -72.18
CA SER A 388 34.09 -70.85 -71.33
C SER A 388 33.78 -71.16 -69.86
N SER A 389 34.63 -71.96 -69.21
CA SER A 389 34.47 -72.37 -67.81
C SER A 389 34.50 -71.21 -66.81
N ASP A 390 35.11 -70.09 -67.19
CA ASP A 390 35.34 -68.96 -66.30
C ASP A 390 34.08 -68.13 -66.06
N VAL A 391 33.24 -67.95 -67.08
CA VAL A 391 31.98 -67.21 -66.94
C VAL A 391 30.99 -67.99 -66.08
N ASP A 392 30.88 -69.31 -66.28
CA ASP A 392 30.06 -70.17 -65.44
C ASP A 392 30.59 -70.19 -63.99
N THR A 393 31.91 -70.22 -63.79
CA THR A 393 32.50 -70.18 -62.44
C THR A 393 32.25 -68.84 -61.75
N LEU A 394 32.32 -67.74 -62.48
CA LEU A 394 32.03 -66.42 -61.93
C LEU A 394 30.55 -66.28 -61.56
N VAL A 395 29.64 -66.65 -62.46
CA VAL A 395 28.20 -66.46 -62.26
C VAL A 395 27.61 -67.47 -61.28
N LEU A 396 28.02 -68.74 -61.32
CA LEU A 396 27.42 -69.79 -60.47
C LEU A 396 28.15 -70.00 -59.14
N ARG A 397 29.38 -69.52 -58.99
CA ARG A 397 30.13 -69.64 -57.71
C ARG A 397 30.50 -68.29 -57.11
N ALA A 398 31.25 -67.46 -57.82
CA ALA A 398 31.76 -66.23 -57.22
C ALA A 398 30.65 -65.25 -56.85
N LEU A 399 29.64 -65.12 -57.70
CA LEU A 399 28.54 -64.18 -57.52
C LEU A 399 27.62 -64.57 -56.35
N PRO A 400 27.15 -65.83 -56.20
CA PRO A 400 26.44 -66.29 -55.01
C PRO A 400 27.25 -66.15 -53.72
N GLU A 401 28.55 -66.45 -53.76
CA GLU A 401 29.41 -66.43 -52.57
C GLU A 401 29.54 -65.02 -51.97
N VAL A 402 29.52 -63.98 -52.80
CA VAL A 402 29.57 -62.59 -52.32
C VAL A 402 28.16 -62.10 -52.01
N LEU A 403 27.26 -62.17 -52.98
CA LEU A 403 25.97 -61.49 -52.86
C LEU A 403 24.97 -62.23 -51.96
N GLU A 404 24.93 -63.57 -51.99
CA GLU A 404 24.05 -64.35 -51.10
C GLU A 404 24.71 -64.54 -49.72
N ARG A 405 25.99 -64.94 -49.67
CA ARG A 405 26.63 -65.31 -48.40
C ARG A 405 27.14 -64.12 -47.57
N GLN A 406 27.73 -63.12 -48.22
CA GLN A 406 28.33 -61.97 -47.50
C GLN A 406 27.38 -60.79 -47.41
N CYS A 407 26.54 -60.59 -48.43
CA CYS A 407 25.62 -59.45 -48.49
C CYS A 407 24.16 -59.80 -48.17
N GLY A 408 23.80 -61.10 -48.08
CA GLY A 408 22.47 -61.55 -47.66
C GLY A 408 21.35 -61.37 -48.69
N TYR A 409 21.68 -61.12 -49.96
CA TYR A 409 20.69 -60.99 -51.04
C TYR A 409 20.23 -62.36 -51.56
N LYS A 410 18.97 -62.48 -52.00
CA LYS A 410 18.46 -63.65 -52.72
C LYS A 410 18.54 -63.45 -54.23
N LEU A 411 19.40 -64.20 -54.92
CA LEU A 411 19.57 -64.06 -56.38
C LEU A 411 18.80 -65.15 -57.13
N PHE A 412 18.18 -64.78 -58.26
CA PHE A 412 17.75 -65.74 -59.28
C PHE A 412 18.81 -65.81 -60.38
N ILE A 413 19.38 -66.99 -60.61
CA ILE A 413 20.38 -67.20 -61.65
C ILE A 413 19.82 -68.13 -62.72
N PHE A 414 19.76 -67.62 -63.95
CA PHE A 414 19.24 -68.34 -65.11
C PHE A 414 20.04 -69.63 -65.37
N GLY A 415 19.37 -70.79 -65.32
CA GLY A 415 19.99 -72.11 -65.42
C GLY A 415 20.42 -72.80 -64.12
N ARG A 416 20.47 -72.09 -62.98
CA ARG A 416 20.62 -72.71 -61.63
C ARG A 416 19.25 -72.89 -60.97
N ASP A 417 18.43 -71.84 -61.04
CA ASP A 417 17.20 -71.71 -60.26
C ASP A 417 15.93 -71.91 -61.12
N GLU A 418 16.11 -72.39 -62.36
CA GLU A 418 15.00 -72.76 -63.27
C GLU A 418 14.50 -74.18 -62.99
N PHE A 419 13.18 -74.34 -62.81
CA PHE A 419 12.54 -75.65 -62.82
C PHE A 419 12.28 -76.12 -64.26
N PRO A 420 12.64 -77.37 -64.64
CA PRO A 420 12.35 -77.88 -65.97
C PRO A 420 10.83 -77.97 -66.18
N GLY A 421 10.30 -77.18 -67.13
CA GLY A 421 8.87 -77.16 -67.51
C GLY A 421 8.14 -75.83 -67.35
N GLN A 422 8.80 -74.75 -66.88
CA GLN A 422 8.16 -73.44 -66.67
C GLN A 422 8.48 -72.40 -67.77
N GLU A 423 8.71 -72.87 -69.00
CA GLU A 423 9.14 -72.04 -70.13
C GLU A 423 7.98 -71.24 -70.77
N SER A 424 6.72 -71.48 -70.37
CA SER A 424 5.54 -70.98 -71.11
C SER A 424 4.73 -69.87 -70.43
N GLN A 425 5.09 -69.39 -69.22
CA GLN A 425 4.30 -68.36 -68.53
C GLN A 425 5.07 -67.09 -68.14
N HIS A 426 6.35 -67.15 -67.77
CA HIS A 426 7.09 -65.95 -67.36
C HIS A 426 7.54 -65.06 -68.54
N ILE A 427 7.71 -65.61 -69.74
CA ILE A 427 8.05 -64.83 -70.95
C ILE A 427 6.82 -64.11 -71.55
N LYS A 428 5.58 -64.52 -71.22
CA LYS A 428 4.36 -63.85 -71.70
C LYS A 428 3.91 -62.65 -70.86
N GLN A 429 4.37 -62.51 -69.63
CA GLN A 429 4.00 -61.37 -68.77
C GLN A 429 4.92 -60.16 -69.00
N SER A 430 6.21 -60.38 -69.30
CA SER A 430 7.17 -59.28 -69.50
C SER A 430 7.01 -58.51 -70.82
N TRP A 431 6.26 -59.02 -71.80
CA TRP A 431 6.01 -58.33 -73.08
C TRP A 431 4.63 -57.67 -73.16
N ARG A 432 3.82 -57.69 -72.09
CA ARG A 432 2.49 -57.04 -72.06
C ARG A 432 2.48 -55.69 -71.33
N ASP A 433 3.51 -55.40 -70.55
CA ASP A 433 3.60 -54.16 -69.76
C ASP A 433 4.46 -53.06 -70.42
N ASP A 434 4.94 -53.29 -71.65
CA ASP A 434 5.72 -52.33 -72.47
C ASP A 434 5.01 -51.91 -73.79
N VAL A 435 3.67 -51.73 -73.75
CA VAL A 435 2.90 -50.98 -74.76
C VAL A 435 1.92 -50.01 -74.11
#